data_AF-A0A960P7N6-F1
#
_entry.id   AF-A0A960P7N6-F1
#
_cell.length_a   1.000
_cell.length_b   1.000
_cell.length_c   1.000
_cell.angle_alpha   90.00
_cell.angle_beta   90.00
_cell.angle_gamma   90.00
#
_symmetry.space_group_name_H-M   'P 1'
#
loop_
_entity.id
_entity.type
_entity.pdbx_description
1 polymer ?
#
loop_
_entity_poly.entity_id
_entity_poly.type
_entity_poly.pdbx_seq_one_letter_code
_entity_poly.pdbx_strand_id
1 'polypeptide(L)'
;SIRLTGGEPTVRAHLPVLVAKLAALGVDLALTTNGATLAAVADDLAAAGLGRINISLDSLRRDRFEALTRRDELDRVLAGIDAAVAAGLDPVKLNVVMIRGVNDDEA
;
A
#
# COMPACT_ATOMS: atom_id res chain seq x y z
N SER A 1 -1.31 17.53 6.32
CA SER A 1 -1.42 16.09 6.01
C SER A 1 -0.26 15.35 6.64
N ILE A 2 -0.48 14.12 7.11
CA ILE A 2 0.56 13.22 7.61
C ILE A 2 0.60 12.00 6.69
N ARG A 3 1.82 11.63 6.26
CA ARG A 3 2.06 10.41 5.48
C ARG A 3 2.82 9.41 6.33
N LEU A 4 2.21 8.25 6.55
CA LEU A 4 2.84 7.11 7.21
C LEU A 4 3.63 6.32 6.18
N THR A 5 4.90 6.06 6.51
CA THR A 5 5.89 5.35 5.71
C THR A 5 6.89 4.66 6.65
N GLY A 6 7.99 4.13 6.12
CA GLY A 6 9.10 3.57 6.87
C GLY A 6 9.90 2.60 6.00
N GLY A 7 10.06 1.36 6.50
CA GLY A 7 10.18 0.18 5.63
C GLY A 7 8.79 -0.18 5.10
N GLU A 8 8.29 -1.37 5.42
CA GLU A 8 6.88 -1.69 5.20
C GLU A 8 6.05 -1.32 6.44
N PRO A 9 5.23 -0.26 6.42
CA PRO A 9 4.53 0.19 7.62
C PRO A 9 3.50 -0.82 8.15
N THR A 10 2.90 -1.66 7.29
CA THR A 10 1.87 -2.63 7.74
C THR A 10 2.45 -3.76 8.59
N VAL A 11 3.77 -3.94 8.65
CA VAL A 11 4.41 -4.87 9.61
C VAL A 11 4.54 -4.28 11.02
N ARG A 12 4.27 -2.98 11.19
CA ARG A 12 4.35 -2.32 12.50
C ARG A 12 3.18 -2.78 13.36
N ALA A 13 3.49 -3.43 14.48
CA ALA A 13 2.49 -3.84 15.47
C ALA A 13 1.58 -2.67 15.88
N HIS A 14 0.27 -2.94 15.96
CA HIS A 14 -0.75 -1.96 16.34
C HIS A 14 -0.77 -0.70 15.47
N LEU A 15 -0.48 -0.81 14.16
CA LEU A 15 -0.61 0.30 13.22
C LEU A 15 -2.01 0.96 13.25
N PRO A 16 -3.14 0.23 13.30
CA PRO A 16 -4.47 0.86 13.38
C PRO A 16 -4.64 1.77 14.60
N VAL A 17 -4.02 1.42 15.74
CA VAL A 17 -4.06 2.25 16.95
C VAL A 17 -3.31 3.58 16.73
N LEU A 18 -2.19 3.55 16.01
CA LEU A 18 -1.47 4.77 15.65
C LEU A 18 -2.31 5.64 14.71
N VAL A 19 -2.93 5.02 13.69
CA VAL A 19 -3.80 5.72 12.73
C VAL A 19 -4.95 6.40 13.47
N ALA A 20 -5.66 5.69 14.35
CA ALA A 20 -6.78 6.25 15.13
C ALA A 20 -6.36 7.45 15.99
N LYS A 21 -5.20 7.36 16.64
CA LYS A 21 -4.66 8.49 17.44
C LYS A 21 -4.35 9.71 16.59
N LEU A 22 -3.82 9.51 15.39
CA LEU A 22 -3.53 10.61 14.48
C LEU A 22 -4.81 11.18 13.85
N ALA A 23 -5.77 10.32 13.49
CA ALA A 23 -7.04 10.71 12.88
C ALA A 23 -7.84 11.62 13.83
N ALA A 24 -7.80 11.34 15.13
CA ALA A 24 -8.40 12.17 16.17
C ALA A 24 -7.88 13.63 16.21
N LEU A 25 -6.74 13.91 15.58
CA LEU A 25 -6.21 15.27 15.44
C LEU A 25 -6.84 16.06 14.27
N GLY A 26 -7.75 15.45 13.50
CA GLY A 26 -8.39 16.09 12.34
C GLY A 26 -7.43 16.30 11.17
N VAL A 27 -6.35 15.53 11.10
CA VAL A 27 -5.35 15.61 10.03
C VAL A 27 -5.68 14.69 8.88
N ASP A 28 -5.38 15.14 7.66
CA ASP A 28 -5.44 14.30 6.47
C ASP A 28 -4.34 13.23 6.48
N LEU A 29 -4.75 11.96 6.53
CA LEU A 29 -3.86 10.79 6.67
C LEU A 29 -3.71 10.00 5.37
N ALA A 30 -2.46 9.68 5.05
CA ALA A 30 -2.10 8.79 3.96
C ALA A 30 -1.11 7.71 4.40
N LEU A 31 -1.19 6.52 3.82
CA LEU A 31 -0.20 5.44 4.00
C LEU A 31 0.52 5.17 2.68
N THR A 32 1.82 4.89 2.73
CA THR A 32 2.57 4.33 1.59
C THR A 32 3.04 2.92 1.95
N THR A 33 2.70 1.91 1.14
CA THR A 33 2.99 0.50 1.40
C THR A 33 3.38 -0.23 0.11
N ASN A 34 4.06 -1.38 0.21
CA ASN A 34 4.23 -2.32 -0.91
C ASN A 34 2.98 -3.17 -1.18
N GLY A 35 1.96 -3.12 -0.32
CA GLY A 35 0.68 -3.79 -0.51
C GLY A 35 0.64 -5.29 -0.15
N ALA A 36 1.78 -5.96 0.07
CA ALA A 36 1.83 -7.42 0.22
C ALA A 36 1.06 -7.94 1.45
N THR A 37 0.95 -7.13 2.49
CA THR A 37 0.25 -7.44 3.75
C THR A 37 -1.02 -6.61 3.96
N LEU A 38 -1.37 -5.79 2.97
CA LEU A 38 -2.46 -4.82 3.08
C LEU A 38 -3.83 -5.48 3.21
N ALA A 39 -4.06 -6.61 2.53
CA ALA A 39 -5.33 -7.34 2.58
C ALA A 39 -5.75 -7.72 4.02
N ALA A 40 -4.79 -7.97 4.90
CA ALA A 40 -5.06 -8.37 6.28
C ALA A 40 -5.42 -7.19 7.21
N VAL A 41 -5.17 -5.96 6.79
CA VAL A 41 -5.26 -4.77 7.67
C VAL A 41 -6.06 -3.61 7.05
N ALA A 42 -6.48 -3.71 5.79
CA ALA A 42 -7.15 -2.62 5.07
C ALA A 42 -8.40 -2.12 5.81
N ASP A 43 -9.28 -3.04 6.23
CA ASP A 43 -10.51 -2.72 6.96
C ASP A 43 -10.21 -2.03 8.30
N ASP A 44 -9.25 -2.56 9.06
CA ASP A 44 -8.85 -1.98 10.35
C ASP A 44 -8.26 -0.57 10.19
N LEU A 45 -7.51 -0.33 9.11
CA LEU A 45 -6.91 0.98 8.82
C LEU A 45 -7.99 1.99 8.41
N ALA A 46 -8.93 1.60 7.55
CA ALA A 46 -10.06 2.44 7.17
C ALA A 46 -10.93 2.78 8.38
N ALA A 47 -11.27 1.77 9.20
CA ALA A 47 -12.03 1.95 10.44
C ALA A 47 -11.30 2.84 11.46
N ALA A 48 -9.96 2.81 11.48
CA ALA A 48 -9.14 3.70 12.29
C ALA A 48 -9.08 5.15 11.76
N GLY A 49 -9.66 5.45 10.60
CA GLY A 49 -9.70 6.78 10.01
C GLY A 49 -8.57 7.07 9.03
N LEU A 50 -7.92 6.05 8.46
CA LEU A 50 -7.07 6.25 7.29
C LEU A 50 -7.94 6.65 6.10
N GLY A 51 -7.62 7.76 5.44
CA GLY A 51 -8.38 8.23 4.29
C GLY A 51 -7.94 7.63 2.96
N ARG A 52 -6.62 7.68 2.68
CA ARG A 52 -6.07 7.31 1.36
C ARG A 52 -4.79 6.50 1.45
N ILE A 53 -4.46 5.82 0.35
CA ILE A 53 -3.30 4.94 0.30
C ILE A 53 -2.54 5.04 -1.02
N ASN A 54 -1.22 4.91 -0.93
CA ASN A 54 -0.31 4.80 -2.04
C ASN A 54 0.35 3.42 -1.99
N ILE A 55 0.26 2.65 -3.07
CA ILE A 55 0.82 1.30 -3.17
C ILE A 55 1.93 1.33 -4.21
N SER A 56 3.13 0.90 -3.81
CA SER A 56 4.27 0.75 -4.72
C SER A 56 4.17 -0.61 -5.42
N LEU A 57 4.01 -0.60 -6.74
CA LEU A 57 3.91 -1.80 -7.57
C LEU A 57 4.62 -1.56 -8.90
N ASP A 58 5.89 -1.96 -8.99
CA ASP A 58 6.74 -1.58 -10.13
C ASP A 58 6.51 -2.43 -11.39
N SER A 59 5.79 -3.55 -11.31
CA SER A 59 5.45 -4.36 -12.49
C SER A 59 4.23 -5.24 -12.23
N LEU A 60 3.39 -5.43 -13.25
CA LEU A 60 2.29 -6.39 -13.25
C LEU A 60 2.70 -7.75 -13.82
N ARG A 61 3.93 -7.87 -14.30
CA ARG A 61 4.49 -9.14 -14.76
C ARG A 61 5.16 -9.88 -13.61
N ARG A 62 4.67 -11.08 -13.29
CA ARG A 62 5.15 -11.88 -12.16
C ARG A 62 6.66 -12.10 -12.17
N ASP A 63 7.23 -12.44 -13.31
CA ASP A 63 8.67 -12.67 -13.49
C ASP A 63 9.50 -11.43 -13.15
N ARG A 64 9.04 -10.25 -13.59
CA ARG A 64 9.70 -8.97 -13.32
C ARG A 64 9.48 -8.51 -11.89
N PHE A 65 8.26 -8.66 -11.36
CA PHE A 65 7.93 -8.38 -9.97
C PHE A 65 8.83 -9.19 -9.04
N GLU A 66 8.97 -10.49 -9.26
CA GLU A 66 9.82 -11.36 -8.45
C GLU A 66 11.29 -10.96 -8.57
N ALA A 67 11.77 -10.62 -9.78
CA ALA A 67 13.15 -10.14 -9.96
C ALA A 67 13.42 -8.82 -9.21
N LEU A 68 12.46 -7.89 -9.22
CA LEU A 68 12.58 -6.57 -8.58
C LEU A 68 12.47 -6.66 -7.05
N THR A 69 11.48 -7.39 -6.55
CA THR A 69 11.16 -7.47 -5.11
C THR A 69 11.87 -8.61 -4.38
N ARG A 70 12.40 -9.58 -5.14
CA ARG A 70 12.99 -10.85 -4.67
C ARG A 70 11.98 -11.76 -3.95
N ARG A 71 10.69 -11.60 -4.25
CA ARG A 71 9.58 -12.36 -3.67
C ARG A 71 8.49 -12.60 -4.71
N ASP A 72 7.95 -13.81 -4.79
CA ASP A 72 6.76 -14.10 -5.59
C ASP A 72 5.49 -13.77 -4.78
N GLU A 73 5.16 -12.48 -4.67
CA GLU A 73 4.04 -11.96 -3.87
C GLU A 73 3.08 -11.07 -4.67
N LEU A 74 3.16 -11.06 -6.01
CA LEU A 74 2.32 -10.19 -6.85
C LEU A 74 0.82 -10.38 -6.56
N ASP A 75 0.36 -11.63 -6.46
CA ASP A 75 -1.04 -11.94 -6.15
C ASP A 75 -1.47 -11.36 -4.80
N ARG A 76 -0.57 -11.31 -3.81
CA ARG A 76 -0.85 -10.72 -2.49
C ARG A 76 -1.00 -9.20 -2.58
N VAL A 77 -0.16 -8.55 -3.39
CA VAL A 77 -0.25 -7.10 -3.62
C VAL A 77 -1.57 -6.77 -4.32
N LEU A 78 -1.95 -7.54 -5.35
CA LEU A 78 -3.23 -7.36 -6.05
C LEU A 78 -4.42 -7.56 -5.10
N ALA A 79 -4.40 -8.62 -4.28
CA ALA A 79 -5.42 -8.81 -3.24
C ALA A 79 -5.45 -7.66 -2.21
N GLY A 80 -4.29 -7.09 -1.89
CA GLY A 80 -4.18 -5.91 -1.04
C GLY A 80 -4.81 -4.66 -1.65
N ILE A 81 -4.64 -4.46 -2.97
CA ILE A 81 -5.28 -3.37 -3.72
C ILE A 81 -6.80 -3.54 -3.69
N ASP A 82 -7.29 -4.74 -3.98
CA ASP A 82 -8.73 -5.03 -3.96
C ASP A 82 -9.33 -4.80 -2.56
N ALA A 83 -8.64 -5.25 -1.51
CA ALA A 83 -9.05 -5.03 -0.13
C ALA A 83 -9.08 -3.55 0.26
N ALA A 84 -8.10 -2.75 -0.19
CA ALA A 84 -8.08 -1.32 0.06
C ALA A 84 -9.28 -0.60 -0.59
N VAL A 85 -9.60 -0.96 -1.83
CA VAL A 85 -10.78 -0.44 -2.52
C VAL A 85 -12.06 -0.86 -1.80
N ALA A 86 -12.17 -2.14 -1.41
CA ALA A 86 -13.34 -2.66 -0.70
C ALA A 86 -13.54 -2.01 0.69
N ALA A 87 -12.45 -1.71 1.40
CA ALA A 87 -12.46 -1.00 2.68
C ALA A 87 -12.88 0.47 2.57
N GLY A 88 -13.02 1.01 1.34
CA GLY A 88 -13.41 2.39 1.10
C GLY A 88 -12.28 3.40 1.24
N LEU A 89 -11.01 2.96 1.17
CA LEU A 89 -9.88 3.89 1.09
C LEU A 89 -9.94 4.62 -0.25
N ASP A 90 -9.93 5.95 -0.23
CA ASP A 90 -10.05 6.77 -1.44
C ASP A 90 -9.20 8.04 -1.36
N PRO A 91 -8.28 8.28 -2.32
CA PRO A 91 -7.92 7.40 -3.44
C PRO A 91 -6.99 6.25 -3.05
N VAL A 92 -7.12 5.12 -3.77
CA VAL A 92 -6.09 4.08 -3.89
C VAL A 92 -5.20 4.42 -5.10
N LYS A 93 -3.97 4.85 -4.84
CA LYS A 93 -3.01 5.24 -5.89
C LYS A 93 -1.93 4.20 -6.05
N LEU A 94 -1.59 3.87 -7.29
CA LEU A 94 -0.41 3.07 -7.62
C LEU A 94 0.76 3.99 -7.96
N ASN A 95 1.94 3.67 -7.42
CA ASN A 95 3.20 4.30 -7.78
C ASN A 95 4.08 3.25 -8.46
N VAL A 96 4.63 3.62 -9.61
CA VAL A 96 5.51 2.78 -10.42
C VAL A 96 6.80 3.56 -10.67
N VAL A 97 7.96 2.97 -10.38
CA VAL A 97 9.26 3.52 -10.79
C VAL A 97 9.64 2.88 -12.12
N MET A 98 9.66 3.70 -13.18
CA MET A 98 10.05 3.26 -14.52
C MET A 98 11.57 3.11 -14.62
N ILE A 99 12.03 1.94 -15.04
CA ILE A 99 13.43 1.53 -15.19
C ILE A 99 13.62 1.04 -16.62
N ARG A 100 14.49 1.73 -17.36
CA ARG A 100 14.81 1.42 -18.76
C ARG A 100 15.34 0.00 -18.93
N GLY A 101 14.77 -0.76 -19.86
CA GLY A 101 15.13 -2.14 -20.15
C GLY A 101 14.64 -3.15 -19.10
N VAL A 102 13.78 -2.74 -18.17
CA VAL A 102 13.23 -3.60 -17.12
C VAL A 102 11.71 -3.62 -17.17
N ASN A 103 11.07 -2.46 -17.01
CA ASN A 103 9.61 -2.29 -17.00
C ASN A 103 9.16 -1.06 -17.80
N ASP A 104 10.03 -0.47 -18.62
CA ASP A 104 9.73 0.71 -19.45
C ASP A 104 8.68 0.48 -20.54
N ASP A 105 8.35 -0.78 -20.82
CA ASP A 105 7.22 -1.21 -21.66
C ASP A 105 5.88 -1.27 -20.91
N GLU A 106 5.84 -1.02 -19.60
CA GLU A 106 4.63 -1.00 -18.76
C GLU A 106 4.15 0.44 -18.44
N ALA A 107 4.62 1.45 -19.20
CA ALA A 107 4.30 2.87 -19.04
C ALA A 107 2.87 3.25 -19.44
#